data_AF-A0A812QCS0-F1
#
_entry.id   AF-A0A812QCS0-F1
#
_cell.length_a   1.000
_cell.length_b   1.000
_cell.length_c   1.000
_cell.angle_alpha   90.00
_cell.angle_beta   90.00
_cell.angle_gamma   90.00
#
_symmetry.space_group_name_H-M   'P 1'
#
loop_
_entity.id
_entity.type
_entity.pdbx_description
1 polymer ?
#
loop_
_entity_poly.entity_id
_entity_poly.type
_entity_poly.pdbx_seq_one_letter_code
_entity_poly.pdbx_strand_id
1 'polypeptide(L)'
;MLRRLPSKLTIESLLEILNQFWPSHYNFVYVPHDKSRARNVALAFINFTDGETARMAYDYFQGRSNPMDVRLGSHIRVSQADVQGLSLNLAYFIARSGFADMENPHAPRVFENGWRVSLVETATRHVTMELMAQASRHMKAVEDARARQAPAARARREPPKSCGHQHDHAMPDVSPHVYVREAPEMRGSHRAGRDDSGSSGQQGASESAGTDPGAGSPSDSLSTTFRQGAFRSEGLEELFEAGLAEQQPDGSVHFSL
;
A
#
# COMPACT_ATOMS: atom_id res chain seq x y z
N MET A 1 6.07 -3.33 7.24
CA MET A 1 5.25 -2.11 7.03
C MET A 1 6.09 -1.04 6.37
N LEU A 2 5.57 -0.42 5.31
CA LEU A 2 6.14 0.77 4.68
C LEU A 2 5.38 2.01 5.13
N ARG A 3 6.10 3.10 5.41
CA ARG A 3 5.59 4.40 5.84
C ARG A 3 6.16 5.49 4.94
N ARG A 4 5.45 6.62 4.87
CA ARG A 4 5.78 7.75 3.97
C ARG A 4 5.76 7.33 2.50
N LEU A 5 4.82 6.44 2.15
CA LEU A 5 4.61 6.03 0.77
C LEU A 5 4.24 7.25 -0.09
N PRO A 6 4.80 7.41 -1.31
CA PRO A 6 4.37 8.46 -2.22
C PRO A 6 2.87 8.39 -2.48
N SER A 7 2.17 9.53 -2.44
CA SER A 7 0.70 9.56 -2.44
C SER A 7 0.05 8.98 -3.69
N LYS A 8 0.79 8.94 -4.81
CA LYS A 8 0.34 8.41 -6.10
C LYS A 8 0.70 6.93 -6.30
N LEU A 9 1.47 6.32 -5.40
CA LEU A 9 1.81 4.91 -5.51
C LEU A 9 0.55 4.06 -5.25
N THR A 10 0.15 3.28 -6.25
CA THR A 10 -0.98 2.36 -6.17
C THR A 10 -0.53 0.98 -5.69
N ILE A 11 -1.48 0.12 -5.33
CA ILE A 11 -1.16 -1.27 -4.97
C ILE A 11 -0.63 -2.05 -6.18
N GLU A 12 -1.11 -1.74 -7.38
CA GLU A 12 -0.66 -2.33 -8.64
C GLU A 12 0.81 -1.98 -8.93
N SER A 13 1.19 -0.70 -8.81
CA SER A 13 2.60 -0.31 -8.97
C SER A 13 3.50 -0.91 -7.90
N LEU A 14 3.01 -1.04 -6.65
CA LEU A 14 3.77 -1.73 -5.61
C LEU A 14 3.96 -3.22 -5.94
N LEU A 15 2.94 -3.89 -6.47
CA LEU A 15 3.03 -5.29 -6.88
C LEU A 15 4.02 -5.50 -8.03
N GLU A 16 4.08 -4.58 -9.00
CA GLU A 16 5.10 -4.63 -10.07
C GLU A 16 6.52 -4.59 -9.49
N ILE A 17 6.77 -3.70 -8.52
CA ILE A 17 8.07 -3.63 -7.83
C ILE A 17 8.35 -4.94 -7.10
N LEU A 18 7.38 -5.45 -6.33
CA LEU A 18 7.56 -6.69 -5.58
C LEU A 18 7.83 -7.88 -6.50
N ASN A 19 7.13 -7.98 -7.63
CA ASN A 19 7.34 -9.04 -8.62
C ASN A 19 8.71 -8.94 -9.31
N GLN A 20 9.28 -7.74 -9.44
CA GLN A 20 10.61 -7.56 -10.02
C GLN A 20 11.72 -8.12 -9.12
N PHE A 21 11.59 -7.98 -7.79
CA PHE A 21 12.66 -8.34 -6.85
C PHE A 21 12.41 -9.66 -6.10
N TRP A 22 11.16 -9.95 -5.74
CA TRP A 22 10.77 -11.10 -4.92
C TRP A 22 9.47 -11.75 -5.42
N PRO A 23 9.45 -12.24 -6.67
CA PRO A 23 8.26 -12.90 -7.21
C PRO A 23 7.87 -14.09 -6.34
N SER A 24 6.60 -14.19 -5.99
CA SER A 24 6.03 -15.31 -5.21
C SER A 24 6.50 -15.45 -3.75
N HIS A 25 7.28 -14.50 -3.20
CA HIS A 25 7.76 -14.56 -1.80
C HIS A 25 6.90 -13.74 -0.82
N TYR A 26 5.67 -13.42 -1.21
CA TYR A 26 4.71 -12.71 -0.37
C TYR A 26 3.30 -13.25 -0.62
N ASN A 27 2.46 -13.20 0.41
CA ASN A 27 1.09 -13.72 0.36
C ASN A 27 0.03 -12.69 0.72
N PHE A 28 0.42 -11.48 1.14
CA PHE A 28 -0.49 -10.39 1.45
C PHE A 28 0.15 -9.05 1.13
N VAL A 29 -0.56 -8.21 0.38
CA VAL A 29 -0.18 -6.82 0.10
C VAL A 29 -1.39 -5.92 0.31
N TYR A 30 -1.23 -4.83 1.04
CA TYR A 30 -2.31 -3.88 1.30
C TYR A 30 -1.79 -2.45 1.32
N VAL A 31 -2.45 -1.57 0.55
CA VAL A 31 -2.19 -0.13 0.51
C VAL A 31 -3.50 0.58 0.89
N PRO A 32 -3.67 0.99 2.15
CA PRO A 32 -4.91 1.64 2.57
C PRO A 32 -5.12 2.95 1.80
N HIS A 33 -6.34 3.17 1.35
CA HIS A 33 -6.73 4.28 0.48
C HIS A 33 -7.74 5.20 1.17
N ASP A 34 -7.49 6.50 1.13
CA ASP A 34 -8.41 7.53 1.61
C ASP A 34 -9.40 7.87 0.49
N LYS A 35 -10.65 7.38 0.62
CA LYS A 35 -11.73 7.60 -0.35
C LYS A 35 -12.01 9.10 -0.55
N SER A 36 -11.83 9.93 0.48
CA SER A 36 -12.12 11.38 0.40
C SER A 36 -11.07 12.16 -0.38
N ARG A 37 -9.80 11.72 -0.32
CA ARG A 37 -8.66 12.41 -0.93
C ARG A 37 -8.13 11.73 -2.19
N ALA A 38 -8.75 10.63 -2.61
CA ALA A 38 -8.35 9.82 -3.76
C ALA A 38 -6.83 9.50 -3.78
N ARG A 39 -6.26 9.17 -2.62
CA ARG A 39 -4.83 8.85 -2.46
C ARG A 39 -4.59 7.85 -1.34
N ASN A 40 -3.44 7.18 -1.36
CA ASN A 40 -3.05 6.34 -0.23
C ASN A 40 -2.77 7.17 1.04
N VAL A 41 -2.86 6.52 2.20
CA VAL A 41 -2.60 7.15 3.51
C VAL A 41 -1.10 7.16 3.89
N ALA A 42 -0.21 7.10 2.90
CA ALA A 42 1.24 7.00 3.07
C ALA A 42 1.71 5.75 3.84
N LEU A 43 0.95 4.65 3.73
CA LEU A 43 1.23 3.36 4.37
C LEU A 43 1.07 2.21 3.38
N ALA A 44 1.85 1.14 3.59
CA ALA A 44 1.59 -0.16 2.98
C ALA A 44 2.01 -1.30 3.92
N PHE A 45 1.33 -2.43 3.79
CA PHE A 45 1.60 -3.67 4.52
C PHE A 45 1.90 -4.76 3.51
N ILE A 46 2.96 -5.51 3.78
CA ILE A 46 3.41 -6.63 2.96
C ILE A 46 3.73 -7.75 3.94
N ASN A 47 3.16 -8.92 3.73
CA ASN A 47 3.50 -10.13 4.46
C ASN A 47 4.33 -11.04 3.53
N PHE A 48 5.62 -11.16 3.83
CA PHE A 48 6.51 -12.09 3.16
C PHE A 48 6.31 -13.50 3.73
N THR A 49 6.53 -14.52 2.89
CA THR A 49 6.37 -15.93 3.26
C THR A 49 7.56 -16.50 4.01
N ASP A 50 8.73 -15.88 3.86
CA ASP A 50 9.97 -16.27 4.52
C ASP A 50 10.74 -15.05 5.08
N GLY A 51 11.48 -15.30 6.16
CA GLY A 51 12.18 -14.24 6.90
C GLY A 51 13.41 -13.68 6.16
N GLU A 52 14.05 -14.48 5.31
CA GLU A 52 15.22 -14.05 4.52
C GLU A 52 14.82 -13.01 3.47
N THR A 53 13.75 -13.27 2.72
CA THR A 53 13.18 -12.32 1.76
C THR A 53 12.67 -11.07 2.45
N ALA A 54 12.01 -11.21 3.61
CA ALA A 54 11.60 -10.06 4.40
C ALA A 54 12.79 -9.17 4.81
N ARG A 55 13.94 -9.77 5.15
CA ARG A 55 15.18 -9.07 5.47
C ARG A 55 15.76 -8.35 4.26
N MET A 56 15.84 -9.02 3.11
CA MET A 56 16.30 -8.41 1.86
C MET A 56 15.41 -7.22 1.46
N ALA A 57 14.09 -7.38 1.57
CA ALA A 57 13.13 -6.32 1.30
C ALA A 57 13.27 -5.15 2.28
N TYR A 58 13.51 -5.43 3.56
CA TYR A 58 13.79 -4.39 4.54
C TYR A 58 15.00 -3.54 4.13
N ASP A 59 16.12 -4.15 3.77
CA ASP A 59 17.33 -3.41 3.38
C ASP A 59 17.14 -2.64 2.07
N TYR A 60 16.43 -3.22 1.10
CA TYR A 60 16.04 -2.53 -0.14
C TYR A 60 15.20 -1.27 0.13
N PHE A 61 14.10 -1.39 0.88
CA PHE A 61 13.20 -0.25 1.15
C PHE A 61 13.79 0.79 2.12
N GLN A 62 14.84 0.46 2.88
CA GLN A 62 15.63 1.45 3.61
C GLN A 62 16.57 2.26 2.71
N GLY A 63 16.69 1.92 1.42
CA GLY A 63 17.66 2.52 0.52
C GLY A 63 19.10 2.09 0.79
N ARG A 64 19.31 0.92 1.41
CA ARG A 64 20.64 0.33 1.60
C ARG A 64 21.13 -0.41 0.35
N SER A 65 20.19 -0.79 -0.51
CA SER A 65 20.47 -1.38 -1.83
C SER A 65 20.16 -0.33 -2.91
N ASN A 66 21.19 0.18 -3.59
CA ASN A 66 21.06 1.23 -4.61
C ASN A 66 21.22 0.67 -6.03
N PRO A 67 20.45 1.19 -7.01
CA PRO A 67 19.37 2.17 -6.88
C PRO A 67 17.98 1.53 -6.60
N MET A 68 17.18 2.19 -5.77
CA MET A 68 15.77 1.84 -5.52
C MET A 68 14.88 2.32 -6.68
N ASP A 69 13.73 1.65 -6.89
CA ASP A 69 12.75 2.05 -7.91
C ASP A 69 12.31 3.52 -7.69
N VAL A 70 12.37 4.32 -8.76
CA VAL A 70 12.09 5.76 -8.75
C VAL A 70 10.70 6.09 -8.20
N ARG A 71 9.73 5.19 -8.37
CA ARG A 71 8.34 5.37 -7.90
C ARG A 71 8.22 5.37 -6.38
N LEU A 72 9.18 4.80 -5.66
CA LEU A 72 9.20 4.72 -4.20
C LEU A 72 9.66 6.02 -3.54
N GLY A 73 10.59 6.74 -4.18
CA GLY A 73 11.20 7.96 -3.64
C GLY A 73 12.06 7.72 -2.39
N SER A 74 12.93 8.68 -2.05
CA SER A 74 13.95 8.53 -0.99
C SER A 74 13.42 8.61 0.46
N HIS A 75 12.13 8.88 0.65
CA HIS A 75 11.55 9.22 1.96
C HIS A 75 10.83 8.06 2.64
N ILE A 76 10.70 6.89 1.97
CA ILE A 76 10.09 5.71 2.56
C ILE A 76 10.83 5.32 3.84
N ARG A 77 10.05 4.83 4.82
CA ARG A 77 10.58 4.23 6.04
C ARG A 77 9.96 2.85 6.19
N VAL A 78 10.78 1.86 6.53
CA VAL A 78 10.31 0.51 6.79
C VAL A 78 10.45 0.18 8.27
N SER A 79 9.46 -0.54 8.79
CA SER A 79 9.47 -1.12 10.12
C SER A 79 8.73 -2.46 10.12
N GLN A 80 8.95 -3.26 11.16
CA GLN A 80 8.05 -4.38 11.45
C GLN A 80 6.63 -3.84 11.70
N ALA A 81 5.63 -4.63 11.34
CA ALA A 81 4.23 -4.32 11.62
C ALA A 81 3.82 -4.97 12.95
N ASP A 82 2.88 -4.36 13.68
CA ASP A 82 2.40 -4.93 14.95
C ASP A 82 1.60 -6.22 14.72
N VAL A 83 0.93 -6.31 13.57
CA VAL A 83 0.22 -7.52 13.10
C VAL A 83 1.13 -8.31 12.17
N GLN A 84 1.31 -9.60 12.46
CA GLN A 84 2.18 -10.51 11.72
C GLN A 84 1.40 -11.75 11.25
N GLY A 85 1.71 -12.23 10.04
CA GLY A 85 1.09 -13.43 9.46
C GLY A 85 -0.19 -13.15 8.66
N LEU A 86 -0.48 -14.01 7.69
CA LEU A 86 -1.60 -13.83 6.74
C LEU A 86 -2.96 -13.79 7.46
N SER A 87 -3.27 -14.80 8.26
CA SER A 87 -4.57 -14.93 8.94
C SER A 87 -4.91 -13.72 9.82
N LEU A 88 -3.93 -13.25 10.61
CA LEU A 88 -4.15 -12.12 11.51
C LEU A 88 -4.24 -10.79 10.73
N ASN A 89 -3.49 -10.62 9.64
CA ASN A 89 -3.64 -9.47 8.75
C ASN A 89 -5.04 -9.42 8.12
N LEU A 90 -5.59 -10.57 7.70
CA LEU A 90 -6.95 -10.68 7.18
C LEU A 90 -7.99 -10.35 8.25
N ALA A 91 -7.88 -10.95 9.43
CA ALA A 91 -8.76 -10.66 10.56
C ALA A 91 -8.75 -9.18 10.93
N TYR A 92 -7.56 -8.55 10.94
CA TYR A 92 -7.42 -7.12 11.22
C TYR A 92 -8.05 -6.24 10.14
N PHE A 93 -7.92 -6.60 8.86
CA PHE A 93 -8.60 -5.89 7.78
C PHE A 93 -10.12 -5.97 7.94
N ILE A 94 -10.66 -7.17 8.17
CA ILE A 94 -12.10 -7.39 8.33
C ILE A 94 -12.63 -6.65 9.57
N ALA A 95 -11.95 -6.76 10.71
CA ALA A 95 -12.35 -6.05 11.93
C ALA A 95 -12.34 -4.52 11.77
N ARG A 96 -11.47 -3.99 10.89
CA ARG A 96 -11.32 -2.55 10.66
C ARG A 96 -12.27 -2.00 9.60
N SER A 97 -12.45 -2.72 8.51
CA SER A 97 -13.16 -2.23 7.32
C SER A 97 -14.55 -2.86 7.15
N GLY A 98 -14.82 -3.99 7.81
CA GLY A 98 -16.01 -4.80 7.62
C GLY A 98 -15.90 -5.72 6.40
N PHE A 99 -16.77 -6.74 6.36
CA PHE A 99 -16.82 -7.71 5.26
C PHE A 99 -17.21 -7.09 3.92
N ALA A 100 -18.10 -6.09 3.92
CA ALA A 100 -18.54 -5.41 2.71
C ALA A 100 -17.39 -4.72 1.95
N ASP A 101 -16.31 -4.31 2.62
CA ASP A 101 -15.16 -3.64 1.99
C ASP A 101 -14.16 -4.65 1.39
N MET A 102 -14.41 -5.97 1.44
CA MET A 102 -13.55 -7.00 0.84
C MET A 102 -13.57 -7.00 -0.69
N GLU A 103 -14.68 -6.56 -1.28
CA GLU A 103 -14.81 -6.42 -2.74
C GLU A 103 -14.28 -5.06 -3.23
N ASN A 104 -13.81 -4.21 -2.32
CA ASN A 104 -13.30 -2.90 -2.67
C ASN A 104 -12.07 -3.03 -3.59
N PRO A 105 -11.96 -2.22 -4.67
CA PRO A 105 -10.75 -2.20 -5.49
C PRO A 105 -9.46 -1.95 -4.70
N HIS A 106 -9.54 -1.24 -3.57
CA HIS A 106 -8.42 -0.98 -2.67
C HIS A 106 -8.28 -1.98 -1.51
N ALA A 107 -9.07 -3.06 -1.50
CA ALA A 107 -8.92 -4.15 -0.54
C ALA A 107 -7.56 -4.87 -0.72
N PRO A 108 -7.07 -5.56 0.32
CA PRO A 108 -5.84 -6.34 0.24
C PRO A 108 -5.80 -7.31 -0.94
N ARG A 109 -4.58 -7.56 -1.42
CA ARG A 109 -4.29 -8.57 -2.43
C ARG A 109 -3.64 -9.74 -1.72
N VAL A 110 -4.21 -10.92 -1.93
CA VAL A 110 -3.75 -12.18 -1.34
C VAL A 110 -3.22 -13.10 -2.42
N PHE A 111 -2.20 -13.89 -2.06
CA PHE A 111 -1.52 -14.78 -2.99
C PHE A 111 -1.24 -16.13 -2.33
N GLU A 112 -1.41 -17.20 -3.10
CA GLU A 112 -1.02 -18.56 -2.74
C GLU A 112 -0.06 -19.08 -3.82
N ASN A 113 1.14 -19.51 -3.43
CA ASN A 113 2.17 -20.00 -4.34
C ASN A 113 2.48 -19.04 -5.52
N GLY A 114 2.45 -17.73 -5.26
CA GLY A 114 2.68 -16.69 -6.28
C GLY A 114 1.46 -16.31 -7.11
N TRP A 115 0.36 -17.04 -6.99
CA TRP A 115 -0.87 -16.77 -7.74
C TRP A 115 -1.84 -15.94 -6.92
N ARG A 116 -2.43 -14.92 -7.55
CA ARG A 116 -3.46 -14.10 -6.90
C ARG A 116 -4.72 -14.94 -6.68
N VAL A 117 -5.21 -14.97 -5.45
CA VAL A 117 -6.43 -15.70 -5.05
C VAL A 117 -7.52 -14.74 -4.59
N SER A 118 -8.74 -15.28 -4.38
CA SER A 118 -9.88 -14.50 -3.88
C SER A 118 -9.66 -14.11 -2.42
N LEU A 119 -9.82 -12.81 -2.11
CA LEU A 119 -9.71 -12.30 -0.73
C LEU A 119 -10.79 -12.92 0.16
N VAL A 120 -12.02 -13.05 -0.35
CA VAL A 120 -13.17 -13.62 0.37
C VAL A 120 -12.90 -15.07 0.72
N GLU A 121 -12.52 -15.89 -0.26
CA GLU A 121 -12.25 -17.31 -0.04
C GLU A 121 -11.10 -17.53 0.95
N THR A 122 -10.03 -16.74 0.80
CA THR A 122 -8.86 -16.82 1.70
C THR A 122 -9.24 -16.45 3.13
N ALA A 123 -10.04 -15.40 3.32
CA ALA A 123 -10.53 -15.03 4.64
C ALA A 123 -11.37 -16.14 5.27
N THR A 124 -12.32 -16.72 4.54
CA THR A 124 -13.16 -17.81 5.04
C THR A 124 -12.33 -19.02 5.49
N ARG A 125 -11.24 -19.33 4.78
CA ARG A 125 -10.35 -20.45 5.12
C ARG A 125 -9.45 -20.17 6.33
N HIS A 126 -9.00 -18.94 6.50
CA HIS A 126 -7.90 -18.61 7.41
C HIS A 126 -8.29 -17.80 8.65
N VAL A 127 -9.46 -17.13 8.65
CA VAL A 127 -9.89 -16.25 9.72
C VAL A 127 -10.87 -16.97 10.63
N THR A 128 -10.45 -17.19 11.89
CA THR A 128 -11.29 -17.78 12.93
C THR A 128 -11.91 -16.70 13.83
N MET A 129 -12.94 -17.06 14.60
CA MET A 129 -13.55 -16.17 15.60
C MET A 129 -12.52 -15.68 16.63
N GLU A 130 -11.57 -16.53 17.02
CA GLU A 130 -10.51 -16.16 17.95
C GLU A 130 -9.60 -15.08 17.36
N LEU A 131 -9.22 -15.20 16.09
CA LEU A 131 -8.41 -14.20 15.39
C LEU A 131 -9.17 -12.88 15.22
N MET A 132 -10.48 -12.93 14.94
CA MET A 132 -11.33 -11.75 14.89
C MET A 132 -11.37 -11.05 16.26
N ALA A 133 -11.60 -11.78 17.34
CA ALA A 133 -11.59 -11.23 18.70
C ALA A 133 -10.22 -10.65 19.07
N GLN A 134 -9.12 -11.31 18.68
CA GLN A 134 -7.76 -10.81 18.87
C GLN A 134 -7.54 -9.50 18.10
N ALA A 135 -7.96 -9.43 16.83
CA ALA A 135 -7.86 -8.24 16.00
C ALA A 135 -8.63 -7.05 16.61
N SER A 136 -9.88 -7.27 17.05
CA SER A 136 -10.70 -6.24 17.70
C SER A 136 -10.05 -5.72 19.00
N ARG A 137 -9.50 -6.62 19.84
CA ARG A 137 -8.77 -6.22 21.05
C ARG A 137 -7.54 -5.38 20.71
N HIS A 138 -6.78 -5.78 19.69
CA HIS A 138 -5.61 -5.03 19.25
C HIS A 138 -5.99 -3.64 18.74
N MET A 139 -7.04 -3.52 17.93
CA MET A 139 -7.54 -2.22 17.45
C MET A 139 -7.92 -1.29 18.61
N LYS A 140 -8.70 -1.81 19.57
CA LYS A 140 -9.10 -1.05 20.75
C LYS A 140 -7.88 -0.58 21.55
N ALA A 141 -6.89 -1.46 21.77
CA ALA A 141 -5.66 -1.11 22.48
C ALA A 141 -4.85 -0.01 21.77
N VAL A 142 -4.75 -0.06 20.44
CA VAL A 142 -4.09 0.98 19.63
C VAL A 142 -4.83 2.31 19.71
N GLU A 143 -6.15 2.30 19.67
CA GLU A 143 -6.98 3.49 19.82
C GLU A 143 -6.87 4.11 21.22
N ASP A 144 -6.94 3.29 22.27
CA ASP A 144 -6.75 3.70 23.65
C ASP A 144 -5.36 4.31 23.88
N ALA A 145 -4.31 3.68 23.33
CA ALA A 145 -2.95 4.19 23.41
C ALA A 145 -2.81 5.55 22.70
N ARG A 146 -3.45 5.71 21.54
CA ARG A 146 -3.47 6.97 20.79
C ARG A 146 -4.22 8.07 21.56
N ALA A 147 -5.36 7.74 22.18
CA ALA A 147 -6.14 8.66 22.98
C ALA A 147 -5.35 9.16 24.19
N ARG A 148 -4.57 8.30 24.85
CA ARG A 148 -3.70 8.67 25.98
C ARG A 148 -2.55 9.61 25.58
N GLN A 149 -2.10 9.56 24.33
CA GLN A 149 -1.00 10.41 23.83
C GLN A 149 -1.48 11.82 23.39
N ALA A 150 -2.76 12.01 23.14
CA ALA A 150 -3.33 13.28 22.66
C ALA A 150 -3.26 14.48 23.66
N PRO A 151 -3.42 14.31 24.99
CA PRO A 151 -3.46 15.44 25.93
C PRO A 151 -2.10 16.13 26.14
N ALA A 152 -0.99 15.39 26.07
CA ALA A 152 0.35 15.92 26.38
C ALA A 152 0.85 16.96 25.34
N ALA A 153 0.33 16.92 24.11
CA ALA A 153 0.70 17.87 23.05
C ALA A 153 -0.03 19.22 23.15
N ARG A 154 -1.20 19.27 23.82
CA ARG A 154 -1.98 20.52 23.99
C ARG A 154 -1.52 21.36 25.17
N ALA A 155 -1.02 20.75 26.25
CA ALA A 155 -0.57 21.47 27.45
C ALA A 155 0.73 22.27 27.29
N ARG A 156 1.47 22.11 26.18
CA ARG A 156 2.73 22.85 25.90
C ARG A 156 2.56 24.09 25.02
N ARG A 157 1.33 24.51 24.72
CA ARG A 157 1.02 25.75 24.00
C ARG A 157 0.42 26.80 24.95
N GLU A 158 0.99 26.96 26.13
CA GLU A 158 0.77 28.22 26.85
C GLU A 158 1.47 29.33 26.06
N PRO A 159 0.76 30.41 25.66
CA PRO A 159 1.38 31.54 25.01
C PRO A 159 2.41 32.15 25.98
N PRO A 160 3.61 32.54 25.51
CA PRO A 160 4.58 33.20 26.38
C PRO A 160 3.91 34.43 26.99
N LYS A 161 3.92 34.50 28.32
CA LYS A 161 3.49 35.69 29.06
C LYS A 161 4.30 36.87 28.52
N SER A 162 3.59 37.77 27.84
CA SER A 162 4.06 39.09 27.43
C SER A 162 4.77 39.74 28.62
N CYS A 163 6.10 39.75 28.58
CA CYS A 163 6.90 40.61 29.43
C CYS A 163 6.80 42.02 28.83
N GLY A 164 6.04 42.89 29.51
CA GLY A 164 5.97 44.30 29.18
C GLY A 164 7.36 44.92 29.22
N HIS A 165 7.85 45.36 28.07
CA HIS A 165 8.88 46.37 27.95
C HIS A 165 8.26 47.58 27.27
N GLN A 166 7.82 48.53 28.10
CA GLN A 166 7.75 49.92 27.71
C GLN A 166 9.19 50.41 27.60
N HIS A 167 9.63 50.77 26.40
CA HIS A 167 10.68 51.77 26.24
C HIS A 167 10.39 52.55 24.97
N ASP A 168 9.94 53.78 25.21
CA ASP A 168 9.91 54.87 24.25
C ASP A 168 11.30 55.09 23.67
N HIS A 169 11.44 54.99 22.35
CA HIS A 169 12.46 55.75 21.64
C HIS A 169 11.93 56.20 20.28
N ALA A 170 11.83 57.52 20.17
CA ALA A 170 11.55 58.26 18.94
C ALA A 170 12.60 57.93 17.86
N MET A 171 12.11 57.59 16.66
CA MET A 171 12.92 57.55 15.44
C MET A 171 12.79 58.88 14.71
N PRO A 172 13.89 59.51 14.26
CA PRO A 172 13.83 60.60 13.32
C PRO A 172 13.70 60.08 11.88
N ASP A 173 12.90 60.84 11.15
CA ASP A 173 12.67 60.90 9.72
C ASP A 173 13.94 60.73 8.87
N VAL A 174 13.94 59.73 7.97
CA VAL A 174 14.84 59.67 6.82
C VAL A 174 14.05 59.19 5.60
N SER A 175 13.98 60.10 4.62
CA SER A 175 13.31 60.01 3.33
C SER A 175 13.80 58.87 2.41
N PRO A 176 13.00 58.49 1.39
CA PRO A 176 13.24 57.33 0.55
C PRO A 176 14.15 57.66 -0.63
N HIS A 177 15.34 57.06 -0.68
CA HIS A 177 16.15 57.06 -1.90
C HIS A 177 15.73 55.91 -2.82
N VAL A 178 15.10 56.33 -3.91
CA VAL A 178 14.83 55.57 -5.13
C VAL A 178 16.14 55.00 -5.69
N TYR A 179 16.23 53.68 -5.82
CA TYR A 179 17.17 53.03 -6.75
C TYR A 179 16.37 52.27 -7.81
N VAL A 180 16.26 52.92 -8.97
CA VAL A 180 16.03 52.27 -10.26
C VAL A 180 17.37 51.65 -10.66
N ARG A 181 17.43 50.34 -10.91
CA ARG A 181 18.50 49.75 -11.71
C ARG A 181 17.99 48.59 -12.56
N GLU A 182 17.72 49.00 -13.80
CA GLU A 182 17.87 48.33 -15.09
C GLU A 182 18.34 46.87 -15.09
N ALA A 183 17.54 46.07 -15.81
CA ALA A 183 17.91 44.79 -16.37
C ALA A 183 18.96 44.95 -17.49
N PRO A 184 19.80 43.95 -17.73
CA PRO A 184 20.37 43.70 -19.04
C PRO A 184 19.71 42.48 -19.68
N GLU A 185 18.93 42.74 -20.73
CA GLU A 185 18.82 41.84 -21.87
C GLU A 185 20.21 41.65 -22.50
N MET A 186 20.54 40.42 -22.89
CA MET A 186 21.56 40.00 -23.86
C MET A 186 21.58 38.47 -23.80
N ARG A 187 21.75 37.66 -24.84
CA ARG A 187 21.69 37.76 -26.30
C ARG A 187 22.09 36.35 -26.77
N GLY A 188 21.46 35.84 -27.84
CA GLY A 188 22.05 34.84 -28.74
C GLY A 188 22.23 33.43 -28.16
N SER A 189 22.29 32.35 -28.94
CA SER A 189 22.38 32.22 -30.39
C SER A 189 22.32 30.74 -30.75
N HIS A 190 21.57 30.43 -31.82
CA HIS A 190 21.87 29.50 -32.91
C HIS A 190 22.88 28.34 -32.73
N ARG A 191 22.41 27.13 -33.07
CA ARG A 191 22.96 26.16 -34.05
C ARG A 191 21.96 25.00 -34.10
N ALA A 192 21.30 24.58 -35.19
CA ALA A 192 21.61 24.46 -36.63
C ALA A 192 22.84 23.59 -36.94
N GLY A 193 22.57 22.40 -37.48
CA GLY A 193 23.52 21.50 -38.17
C GLY A 193 23.18 20.02 -37.88
N ARG A 194 22.63 19.23 -38.82
CA ARG A 194 23.31 18.60 -40.00
C ARG A 194 24.29 17.51 -39.55
N ASP A 195 24.44 16.33 -40.15
CA ASP A 195 23.96 15.65 -41.35
C ASP A 195 24.33 14.15 -41.16
N ASP A 196 23.82 13.29 -42.06
CA ASP A 196 24.55 12.17 -42.70
C ASP A 196 25.03 10.96 -41.87
N SER A 197 25.17 9.74 -42.38
CA SER A 197 24.73 9.04 -43.59
C SER A 197 25.28 7.60 -43.50
N GLY A 198 24.67 6.65 -44.24
CA GLY A 198 25.29 5.38 -44.64
C GLY A 198 25.25 4.24 -43.61
N SER A 199 25.29 2.95 -43.97
CA SER A 199 25.38 2.23 -45.25
C SER A 199 25.22 0.74 -44.86
N SER A 200 24.26 0.00 -45.44
CA SER A 200 24.46 -1.13 -46.39
C SER A 200 25.18 -2.41 -45.90
N GLY A 201 24.66 -3.56 -46.35
CA GLY A 201 25.22 -4.92 -46.23
C GLY A 201 24.12 -5.95 -45.93
N GLN A 202 23.44 -6.58 -46.91
CA GLN A 202 23.83 -7.82 -47.64
C GLN A 202 24.32 -8.93 -46.68
N GLN A 203 24.00 -10.21 -46.78
CA GLN A 203 23.27 -11.12 -47.67
C GLN A 203 23.26 -12.48 -46.92
N GLY A 204 22.36 -13.40 -47.22
CA GLY A 204 22.52 -14.78 -46.74
C GLY A 204 21.26 -15.62 -46.82
N ALA A 205 20.98 -16.14 -48.02
CA ALA A 205 20.03 -17.20 -48.26
C ALA A 205 20.62 -18.55 -47.83
N SER A 206 19.77 -19.47 -47.35
CA SER A 206 19.92 -20.90 -47.66
C SER A 206 18.64 -21.65 -47.27
N GLU A 207 18.06 -22.26 -48.30
CA GLU A 207 17.00 -23.26 -48.31
C GLU A 207 17.39 -24.54 -47.55
N SER A 208 16.40 -25.22 -46.98
CA SER A 208 16.27 -26.67 -47.19
C SER A 208 14.85 -27.13 -46.90
N ALA A 209 14.24 -27.70 -47.94
CA ALA A 209 12.97 -28.38 -47.96
C ALA A 209 13.01 -29.73 -47.23
N GLY A 210 11.84 -30.25 -46.83
CA GLY A 210 11.63 -31.70 -46.75
C GLY A 210 10.62 -32.20 -45.72
N THR A 211 9.45 -32.59 -46.25
CA THR A 211 8.66 -33.80 -45.90
C THR A 211 7.35 -33.64 -45.09
N ASP A 212 6.26 -33.79 -45.86
CA ASP A 212 4.91 -34.39 -45.68
C ASP A 212 4.72 -35.46 -44.55
N PRO A 213 3.51 -36.04 -44.30
CA PRO A 213 2.13 -35.71 -44.72
C PRO A 213 1.04 -35.83 -43.61
N GLY A 214 -0.14 -35.28 -43.91
CA GLY A 214 -1.46 -35.95 -43.75
C GLY A 214 -2.09 -36.17 -42.37
N ALA A 215 -3.31 -35.63 -42.19
CA ALA A 215 -4.54 -36.35 -41.83
C ALA A 215 -5.49 -35.56 -40.91
N GLY A 216 -6.78 -35.53 -41.28
CA GLY A 216 -7.90 -35.64 -40.34
C GLY A 216 -8.48 -34.36 -39.71
N SER A 217 -9.50 -33.80 -40.35
CA SER A 217 -10.71 -33.35 -39.63
C SER A 217 -11.54 -34.60 -39.25
N PRO A 218 -12.37 -34.65 -38.19
CA PRO A 218 -13.32 -33.60 -37.80
C PRO A 218 -13.60 -33.42 -36.28
N SER A 219 -14.47 -32.44 -35.98
CA SER A 219 -15.40 -32.37 -34.83
C SER A 219 -14.84 -32.46 -33.40
N ASP A 220 -14.97 -31.39 -32.61
CA ASP A 220 -16.11 -31.31 -31.69
C ASP A 220 -16.12 -30.01 -30.87
N SER A 221 -17.34 -29.52 -30.72
CA SER A 221 -17.82 -28.49 -29.82
C SER A 221 -17.36 -28.69 -28.37
N LEU A 222 -16.87 -27.63 -27.71
CA LEU A 222 -17.25 -27.28 -26.33
C LEU A 222 -17.09 -25.78 -26.10
N SER A 223 -18.18 -25.06 -26.31
CA SER A 223 -18.46 -23.75 -25.73
C SER A 223 -18.46 -23.88 -24.21
N THR A 224 -17.37 -23.48 -23.55
CA THR A 224 -17.36 -23.32 -22.09
C THR A 224 -17.95 -21.96 -21.76
N THR A 225 -19.28 -21.94 -21.64
CA THR A 225 -20.02 -20.87 -20.97
C THR A 225 -19.60 -20.85 -19.51
N PHE A 226 -18.68 -19.95 -19.14
CA PHE A 226 -18.34 -19.69 -17.76
C PHE A 226 -19.54 -19.00 -17.10
N ARG A 227 -20.37 -19.81 -16.44
CA ARG A 227 -21.55 -19.37 -15.70
C ARG A 227 -21.07 -18.54 -14.52
N GLN A 228 -21.23 -17.22 -14.62
CA GLN A 228 -21.19 -16.31 -13.46
C GLN A 228 -22.31 -16.73 -12.51
N GLY A 229 -21.98 -17.61 -11.57
CA GLY A 229 -22.80 -17.84 -10.39
C GLY A 229 -22.67 -16.61 -9.51
N ALA A 230 -23.74 -15.82 -9.42
CA ALA A 230 -23.89 -14.81 -8.39
C ALA A 230 -23.89 -15.52 -7.03
N PHE A 231 -22.72 -15.66 -6.42
CA PHE A 231 -22.56 -16.13 -5.06
C PHE A 231 -22.92 -14.95 -4.15
N ARG A 232 -24.14 -14.99 -3.62
CA ARG A 232 -24.60 -13.98 -2.66
C ARG A 232 -23.78 -14.12 -1.37
N SER A 233 -23.22 -13.00 -0.93
CA SER A 233 -22.48 -12.82 0.33
C SER A 233 -23.34 -12.99 1.60
N GLU A 234 -24.65 -13.26 1.46
CA GLU A 234 -25.62 -13.31 2.56
C GLU A 234 -25.29 -14.39 3.61
N GLY A 235 -24.65 -15.51 3.24
CA GLY A 235 -24.34 -16.59 4.18
C GLY A 235 -23.16 -16.31 5.13
N LEU A 236 -22.32 -15.31 4.86
CA LEU A 236 -21.15 -15.02 5.67
C LEU A 236 -21.48 -14.07 6.84
N GLU A 237 -22.52 -13.24 6.71
CA GLU A 237 -23.01 -12.40 7.79
C GLU A 237 -23.82 -13.24 8.80
N GLU A 238 -24.68 -14.16 8.34
CA GLU A 238 -25.52 -15.01 9.20
C GLU A 238 -24.71 -15.96 10.10
N LEU A 239 -23.62 -16.56 9.59
CA LEU A 239 -22.76 -17.45 10.38
C LEU A 239 -22.04 -16.72 11.53
N PHE A 240 -21.90 -15.39 11.44
CA PHE A 240 -21.19 -14.57 12.42
C PHE A 240 -22.13 -13.77 13.34
N GLU A 241 -23.29 -13.31 12.84
CA GLU A 241 -24.33 -12.73 13.71
C GLU A 241 -24.88 -13.75 14.72
N ALA A 242 -25.00 -15.02 14.32
CA ALA A 242 -25.40 -16.09 15.23
C ALA A 242 -24.40 -16.31 16.39
N GLY A 243 -23.12 -15.97 16.23
CA GLY A 243 -22.07 -16.14 17.24
C GLY A 243 -21.85 -14.94 18.17
N LEU A 244 -22.42 -13.76 17.85
CA LEU A 244 -22.31 -12.55 18.68
C LEU A 244 -23.49 -12.38 19.66
N ALA A 245 -24.54 -13.19 19.54
CA ALA A 245 -25.72 -13.13 20.40
C ALA A 245 -25.63 -14.01 21.67
N GLU A 246 -24.57 -14.82 21.83
CA GLU A 246 -24.41 -15.74 22.96
C GLU A 246 -23.37 -15.24 23.99
N GLN A 247 -23.60 -14.04 24.53
CA GLN A 247 -23.06 -13.65 25.84
C GLN A 247 -24.23 -13.21 26.72
N GLN A 248 -24.85 -14.18 27.39
CA GLN A 248 -25.65 -13.87 28.57
C GLN A 248 -24.75 -13.44 29.72
N PRO A 249 -25.12 -12.39 30.48
CA PRO A 249 -24.44 -12.02 31.70
C PRO A 249 -25.05 -12.83 32.83
N ASP A 250 -24.36 -13.85 33.34
CA ASP A 250 -24.71 -14.38 34.65
C ASP A 250 -23.52 -14.32 35.58
N GLY A 251 -23.61 -13.36 36.50
CA GLY A 251 -22.69 -13.18 37.60
C GLY A 251 -23.01 -14.18 38.69
N SER A 252 -22.02 -14.98 39.07
CA SER A 252 -21.99 -15.64 40.37
C SER A 252 -20.55 -15.93 40.73
N VAL A 253 -20.00 -15.08 41.60
CA VAL A 253 -18.73 -15.33 42.27
C VAL A 253 -19.08 -16.04 43.58
N HIS A 254 -18.86 -17.36 43.61
CA HIS A 254 -18.94 -18.12 44.86
C HIS A 254 -17.52 -18.24 45.45
N PHE A 255 -17.24 -17.43 46.47
CA PHE A 255 -16.16 -17.70 47.42
C PHE A 255 -16.69 -18.67 48.48
N SER A 256 -16.01 -19.79 48.67
CA SER A 256 -16.12 -20.59 49.88
C SER A 256 -14.76 -20.65 50.55
N LEU A 257 -14.77 -20.34 51.85
CA LEU A 257 -13.66 -20.37 52.80
C LEU A 257 -13.09 -21.78 52.98
#